data_AF-A0A8X6T8V1-F1
#
_entry.id   AF-A0A8X6T8V1-F1
#
_cell.length_a   1.000
_cell.length_b   1.000
_cell.length_c   1.000
_cell.angle_alpha   90.00
_cell.angle_beta   90.00
_cell.angle_gamma   90.00
#
_symmetry.space_group_name_H-M   'P 1'
#
loop_
_entity.id
_entity.type
_entity.pdbx_description
1 polymer ?
#
loop_
_entity_poly.entity_id
_entity_poly.type
_entity_poly.pdbx_seq_one_letter_code
_entity_poly.pdbx_strand_id
1 'polypeptide(L)'
;MDNLGGLLFVSVNTFQKQICVHIRLYVKDDRGILHPTKDGVSMKPEVWRAFRGQLSSFRPYEKFESAFIVKKDICLFNLSDKDNECVSIHSRGKILFSNYSRKVPAQR
;
A
#
# COMPACT_ATOMS: atom_id res chain seq x y z
N MET A 1 15.51 -0.13 1.99
CA MET A 1 14.21 0.30 2.54
C MET A 1 13.86 1.54 1.77
N ASP A 2 12.70 1.54 1.12
CA ASP A 2 12.33 2.58 0.17
C ASP A 2 11.09 3.30 0.68
N ASN A 3 11.05 4.62 0.51
CA ASN A 3 9.93 5.46 0.93
C ASN A 3 8.80 5.41 -0.11
N LEU A 4 7.56 5.22 0.34
CA LEU A 4 6.36 5.18 -0.51
C LEU A 4 5.51 6.46 -0.39
N GLY A 5 6.02 7.48 0.30
CA GLY A 5 5.33 8.72 0.65
C GLY A 5 5.16 8.89 2.16
N GLY A 6 5.41 10.10 2.67
CA GLY A 6 5.27 10.42 4.09
C GLY A 6 6.10 9.50 4.99
N LEU A 7 5.44 8.83 5.94
CA LEU A 7 6.05 7.88 6.88
C LEU A 7 5.80 6.41 6.51
N LEU A 8 5.39 6.12 5.27
CA LEU A 8 5.19 4.75 4.79
C LEU A 8 6.44 4.26 4.06
N PHE A 9 6.90 3.07 4.40
CA PHE A 9 8.08 2.47 3.80
C PHE A 9 7.85 1.03 3.39
N VAL A 10 8.53 0.61 2.32
CA VAL A 10 8.71 -0.80 1.95
C VAL A 10 10.12 -1.26 2.34
N SER A 11 10.22 -2.43 2.94
CA SER A 11 11.51 -3.04 3.29
C SER A 11 11.48 -4.55 3.06
N VAL A 12 12.65 -5.11 2.79
CA VAL A 12 12.86 -6.56 2.75
C VAL A 12 13.70 -6.92 3.96
N ASN A 13 13.25 -7.92 4.72
CA ASN A 13 13.97 -8.43 5.88
C ASN A 13 13.97 -9.96 5.87
N THR A 14 14.96 -10.56 6.52
CA THR A 14 15.03 -12.00 6.74
C THR A 14 14.79 -12.26 8.22
N PHE A 15 13.67 -12.91 8.56
CA PHE A 15 13.37 -13.33 9.92
C PHE A 15 13.27 -14.85 9.97
N GLN A 16 14.04 -15.49 10.87
CA GLN A 16 14.07 -16.95 11.01
C GLN A 16 14.30 -17.69 9.68
N LYS A 17 15.27 -17.22 8.87
CA LYS A 17 15.60 -17.73 7.52
C LYS A 17 14.48 -17.58 6.47
N GLN A 18 13.41 -16.86 6.78
CA GLN A 18 12.35 -16.52 5.83
C GLN A 18 12.47 -15.06 5.40
N ILE A 19 12.56 -14.84 4.08
CA ILE A 19 12.50 -13.51 3.49
C ILE A 19 11.06 -13.00 3.59
N CYS A 20 10.88 -11.80 4.10
CA CYS A 20 9.59 -11.11 4.13
C CYS A 20 9.74 -9.70 3.56
N VAL A 21 8.73 -9.29 2.80
CA VAL A 21 8.53 -7.92 2.35
C VAL A 21 7.56 -7.25 3.31
N HIS A 22 7.94 -6.10 3.84
CA HIS A 22 7.14 -5.32 4.78
C HIS A 22 6.72 -4.01 4.10
N ILE A 23 5.45 -3.66 4.17
CA ILE A 23 4.96 -2.29 3.89
C ILE A 23 4.38 -1.78 5.21
N ARG A 24 4.97 -0.71 5.78
CA ARG A 24 4.70 -0.34 7.17
C ARG A 24 4.79 1.15 7.39
N LEU A 25 3.91 1.67 8.25
CA LEU A 25 3.99 3.03 8.77
C LEU A 25 5.07 3.10 9.84
N TYR A 26 5.87 4.15 9.79
CA TYR A 26 6.89 4.46 10.77
C TYR A 26 6.48 5.67 11.57
N VAL A 27 7.07 5.82 12.75
CA VAL A 27 7.01 7.05 13.55
C VAL A 27 8.43 7.54 13.76
N LYS A 28 8.60 8.85 13.86
CA LYS A 28 9.86 9.44 14.29
C LYS A 28 9.83 9.58 15.81
N ASP A 29 10.92 9.21 16.47
CA ASP A 29 11.12 9.59 17.86
C ASP A 29 11.58 11.06 17.98
N ASP A 30 11.80 11.52 19.20
CA ASP A 30 12.26 12.89 19.50
C ASP A 30 13.61 13.24 18.87
N ARG A 31 14.38 12.23 18.44
CA ARG A 31 15.67 12.37 17.76
C ARG A 31 15.54 12.29 16.24
N GLY A 32 14.32 12.16 15.72
CA GLY A 32 14.03 12.01 14.30
C GLY A 32 14.29 10.60 13.74
N ILE A 33 14.58 9.62 14.58
CA ILE A 33 14.88 8.24 14.16
C ILE A 33 13.56 7.52 13.85
N LEU A 34 13.54 6.82 12.72
CA LEU A 34 12.37 6.09 12.23
C LEU A 34 12.23 4.74 12.93
N HIS A 35 11.09 4.53 13.58
CA HIS A 35 10.72 3.27 14.22
C HIS A 35 9.49 2.64 13.55
N PRO A 36 9.52 1.34 13.22
CA PRO A 36 8.38 0.66 12.60
C PRO A 36 7.22 0.55 13.59
N THR A 37 6.01 0.91 13.16
CA THR A 37 4.79 0.73 13.97
C THR A 37 4.16 -0.64 13.75
N LYS A 38 3.11 -0.98 14.50
CA LYS A 38 2.30 -2.18 14.25
C LYS A 38 1.45 -2.06 12.97
N ASP A 39 1.17 -0.85 12.50
CA ASP A 39 0.34 -0.60 11.33
C ASP A 39 1.15 -0.85 10.06
N GLY A 40 0.90 -1.99 9.44
CA GLY A 40 1.63 -2.45 8.27
C GLY A 40 1.37 -3.92 7.97
N VAL A 41 1.80 -4.36 6.79
CA VAL A 41 1.69 -5.73 6.32
C VAL A 41 3.06 -6.36 6.16
N SER A 42 3.12 -7.67 6.40
CA SER A 42 4.29 -8.50 6.14
C SER A 42 3.89 -9.62 5.20
N MET A 43 4.60 -9.76 4.09
CA MET A 43 4.29 -10.68 3.01
C MET A 43 5.48 -11.60 2.76
N LYS A 44 5.21 -12.89 2.65
CA LYS A 44 6.18 -13.85 2.11
C LYS A 44 6.42 -13.59 0.62
N PRO A 45 7.52 -14.08 0.02
CA PRO A 45 7.88 -13.76 -1.36
C PRO A 45 6.80 -14.17 -2.38
N GLU A 46 6.11 -15.29 -2.14
CA GLU A 46 5.00 -15.76 -2.97
C GLU A 46 3.79 -14.82 -2.94
N VAL A 47 3.45 -14.28 -1.77
CA VAL A 47 2.37 -13.29 -1.62
C VAL A 47 2.75 -11.97 -2.25
N TRP A 48 4.01 -11.53 -2.06
CA TRP A 48 4.53 -10.32 -2.70
C TRP A 48 4.51 -10.42 -4.23
N ARG A 49 4.84 -11.60 -4.77
CA ARG A 49 4.74 -11.85 -6.22
C ARG A 49 3.30 -11.71 -6.72
N ALA A 50 2.33 -12.31 -6.03
CA ALA A 50 0.91 -12.17 -6.38
C ALA A 50 0.43 -10.72 -6.27
N PHE A 51 0.82 -10.02 -5.20
CA PHE A 51 0.54 -8.58 -5.00
C PHE A 51 1.03 -7.74 -6.18
N ARG A 52 2.30 -7.90 -6.57
CA ARG A 52 2.86 -7.17 -7.71
C ARG A 52 2.17 -7.52 -9.03
N GLY A 53 1.83 -8.80 -9.23
CA GLY A 53 1.06 -9.24 -10.39
C GLY A 53 -0.27 -8.53 -10.49
N GLN A 54 -1.05 -8.55 -9.40
CA GLN A 54 -2.33 -7.84 -9.33
C GLN A 54 -2.18 -6.34 -9.50
N LEU A 55 -1.16 -5.72 -8.86
CA LEU A 55 -0.89 -4.29 -9.00
C LEU A 55 -0.51 -3.90 -10.43
N SER A 56 0.22 -4.77 -11.15
CA SER A 56 0.59 -4.51 -12.55
C SER A 56 -0.59 -4.64 -13.52
N SER A 57 -1.56 -5.52 -13.21
CA SER A 57 -2.82 -5.64 -13.94
C SER A 57 -3.89 -4.69 -13.41
N PHE A 58 -3.63 -4.01 -12.31
CA PHE A 58 -4.57 -3.09 -11.69
C PHE A 58 -4.68 -1.90 -12.61
N ARG A 59 -5.82 -1.83 -13.28
CA ARG A 59 -6.25 -0.66 -14.01
C ARG A 59 -7.09 0.14 -13.05
N PRO A 60 -6.58 1.26 -12.53
CA PRO A 60 -7.50 2.22 -11.96
C PRO A 60 -8.51 2.57 -13.07
N TYR A 61 -9.70 3.05 -12.69
CA TYR A 61 -10.72 3.59 -13.63
C TYR A 61 -11.65 2.62 -14.36
N GLU A 62 -11.36 1.31 -14.48
CA GLU A 62 -12.30 0.39 -15.17
C GLU A 62 -13.52 0.01 -14.32
N LYS A 63 -13.40 0.08 -12.99
CA LYS A 63 -14.51 -0.19 -12.06
C LYS A 63 -14.38 0.70 -10.83
N PHE A 64 -15.29 1.65 -10.68
CA PHE A 64 -15.40 2.50 -9.49
C PHE A 64 -15.76 1.64 -8.27
N GLU A 65 -15.18 1.95 -7.11
CA GLU A 65 -15.41 1.24 -5.84
C GLU A 65 -15.05 -0.26 -5.85
N SER A 66 -14.12 -0.67 -6.71
CA SER A 66 -13.63 -2.04 -6.72
C SER A 66 -12.62 -2.29 -5.60
N ALA A 67 -12.83 -3.35 -4.82
CA ALA A 67 -11.86 -3.88 -3.88
C ALA A 67 -11.17 -5.12 -4.48
N PHE A 68 -9.84 -5.11 -4.50
CA PHE A 68 -9.03 -6.27 -4.86
C PHE A 68 -8.41 -6.86 -3.60
N ILE A 69 -8.84 -8.06 -3.24
CA ILE A 69 -8.30 -8.79 -2.09
C ILE A 69 -7.01 -9.48 -2.55
N VAL A 70 -5.88 -9.01 -2.04
CA VAL A 70 -4.56 -9.60 -2.30
C VAL A 70 -4.36 -10.82 -1.41
N LYS A 71 -4.78 -10.70 -0.14
CA LYS A 71 -4.73 -11.73 0.89
C LYS A 71 -5.81 -11.41 1.93
N LYS A 72 -6.19 -12.40 2.73
CA LYS A 72 -6.94 -12.17 3.97
C LYS A 72 -6.33 -10.96 4.72
N ASP A 73 -7.15 -9.94 4.94
CA ASP A 73 -6.80 -8.66 5.58
C ASP A 73 -5.83 -7.74 4.81
N ILE A 74 -5.67 -7.91 3.50
CA ILE A 74 -4.95 -6.95 2.62
C ILE A 74 -5.78 -6.72 1.36
N CYS A 75 -6.30 -5.50 1.23
CA CYS A 75 -7.11 -5.10 0.08
C CYS A 75 -6.56 -3.83 -0.56
N LEU A 76 -6.60 -3.78 -1.89
CA LEU A 76 -6.44 -2.57 -2.68
C LEU A 76 -7.83 -2.04 -3.01
N PHE A 77 -8.12 -0.78 -2.71
CA PHE A 77 -9.36 -0.14 -3.14
C PHE A 77 -9.09 0.88 -4.21
N ASN A 78 -9.94 0.87 -5.23
CA ASN A 78 -10.08 1.96 -6.18
C ASN A 78 -11.21 2.88 -5.70
N LEU A 79 -10.85 4.03 -5.13
CA LEU A 79 -11.81 5.02 -4.66
C LEU A 79 -11.72 6.25 -5.57
N SER A 80 -12.86 6.76 -6.04
CA SER A 80 -12.92 8.07 -6.69
C SER A 80 -13.83 8.98 -5.89
N ASP A 81 -13.31 10.11 -5.45
CA ASP A 81 -14.13 11.24 -5.03
C ASP A 81 -14.26 12.23 -6.21
N LYS A 82 -15.13 13.23 -6.08
CA LYS A 82 -15.42 14.23 -7.14
C LYS A 82 -14.15 14.81 -7.76
N ASP A 83 -13.15 15.11 -6.94
CA ASP A 83 -11.92 15.81 -7.36
C ASP A 83 -10.65 14.95 -7.35
N ASN A 84 -10.66 13.80 -6.67
CA ASN A 84 -9.47 12.99 -6.44
C ASN A 84 -9.71 11.49 -6.71
N GLU A 85 -8.67 10.84 -7.21
CA GLU A 85 -8.58 9.40 -7.42
C GLU A 85 -7.69 8.84 -6.33
N CYS A 86 -8.10 7.74 -5.69
CA CYS A 86 -7.39 7.17 -4.56
C CYS A 86 -7.17 5.67 -4.72
N VAL A 87 -5.90 5.25 -4.67
CA VAL A 87 -5.54 3.86 -4.39
C VAL A 87 -5.19 3.74 -2.93
N SER A 88 -5.95 2.94 -2.19
CA SER A 88 -5.68 2.70 -0.77
C SER A 88 -5.33 1.24 -0.47
N ILE A 89 -4.33 1.04 0.39
CA ILE A 89 -3.99 -0.26 0.96
C ILE A 89 -4.64 -0.33 2.33
N HIS A 90 -5.54 -1.30 2.53
CA HIS A 90 -6.12 -1.53 3.84
C HIS A 90 -5.53 -2.78 4.47
N SER A 91 -5.34 -2.74 5.79
CA SER A 91 -5.11 -3.93 6.58
C SER A 91 -5.94 -3.95 7.85
N ARG A 92 -6.63 -5.07 8.09
CA ARG A 92 -7.50 -5.29 9.27
C ARG A 92 -8.50 -4.14 9.49
N GLY A 93 -9.11 -3.65 8.41
CA GLY A 93 -10.07 -2.53 8.46
C GLY A 93 -9.45 -1.14 8.58
N LYS A 94 -8.13 -1.00 8.70
CA LYS A 94 -7.42 0.30 8.72
C LYS A 94 -6.82 0.63 7.36
N ILE A 95 -6.86 1.91 6.98
CA ILE A 95 -6.12 2.43 5.84
C ILE A 95 -4.64 2.55 6.24
N LEU A 96 -3.75 1.83 5.56
CA LEU A 96 -2.31 1.93 5.73
C LEU A 96 -1.72 3.02 4.82
N PHE A 97 -2.31 3.17 3.65
CA PHE A 97 -1.85 4.09 2.62
C PHE A 97 -3.03 4.51 1.77
N SER A 98 -3.01 5.77 1.34
CA SER A 98 -3.85 6.30 0.28
C SER A 98 -2.98 7.19 -0.58
N ASN A 99 -2.84 6.87 -1.86
CA ASN A 99 -2.28 7.81 -2.83
C ASN A 99 -3.42 8.53 -3.52
N TYR A 100 -3.44 9.86 -3.45
CA TYR A 100 -4.41 10.68 -4.15
C TYR A 100 -3.78 11.30 -5.39
N SER A 101 -4.36 11.06 -6.56
CA SER A 101 -4.08 11.84 -7.77
C SER A 101 -5.25 12.77 -8.04
N ARG A 102 -4.98 14.03 -8.38
CA ARG A 102 -6.03 14.90 -8.91
C ARG A 102 -6.48 14.36 -10.26
N LYS A 103 -7.80 14.35 -10.48
CA LYS A 103 -8.32 14.18 -11.84
C LYS A 103 -7.78 15.32 -12.70
N VAL A 104 -6.87 15.01 -13.61
CA VAL A 104 -6.49 15.96 -14.65
C VAL A 104 -7.62 15.93 -15.68
N PRO A 105 -8.34 17.04 -15.92
CA PRO A 105 -9.36 17.06 -16.96
C PRO A 105 -8.69 16.70 -18.28
N ALA A 106 -9.26 15.75 -19.02
CA ALA A 106 -8.80 15.44 -20.37
C ALA A 106 -8.81 16.75 -21.18
N GLN A 107 -7.62 17.21 -21.60
CA GLN A 107 -7.51 18.32 -22.54
C GLN A 107 -8.17 17.86 -23.85
N ARG A 108 -9.20 18.60 -24.27
CA ARG A 108 -9.88 18.44 -25.56
C ARG A 108 -9.01 18.95 -26.69
#